data_AF-A0AAV5KH01-F1
#
_entry.id   AF-A0AAV5KH01-F1
#
_cell.length_a   1.000
_cell.length_b   1.000
_cell.length_c   1.000
_cell.angle_alpha   90.00
_cell.angle_beta   90.00
_cell.angle_gamma   90.00
#
_symmetry.space_group_name_H-M   'P 1'
#
loop_
_entity.id
_entity.type
_entity.pdbx_description
1 polymer ?
#
loop_
_entity_poly.entity_id
_entity_poly.type
_entity_poly.pdbx_seq_one_letter_code
_entity_poly.pdbx_strand_id
1 'polypeptide(L)'
;MLPGCTPLHWAVIGGSAEACTILVHAGTKQELMMKDKAGFTPIQLASDRGHRRIATFLSNAQRANSNYLIDKLCSGNLGSTAYAPILFSVIIFQIVLFINSVLTGE
;
A
#
# COMPACT_ATOMS: atom_id res chain seq x y z
N MET A 1 20.13 5.94 -3.17
CA MET A 1 18.80 5.30 -3.14
C MET A 1 18.58 4.61 -4.47
N LEU A 2 18.41 3.29 -4.48
CA LEU A 2 18.07 2.56 -5.72
C LEU A 2 16.57 2.76 -6.00
N PRO A 3 16.18 3.30 -7.16
CA PRO A 3 14.78 3.54 -7.49
C PRO A 3 14.02 2.21 -7.59
N GLY A 4 12.94 2.06 -6.81
CA GLY A 4 12.03 0.91 -6.86
C GLY A 4 12.01 0.02 -5.61
N CYS A 5 12.99 0.11 -4.70
CA CYS A 5 12.94 -0.65 -3.45
C CYS A 5 12.26 0.16 -2.34
N THR A 6 11.14 -0.33 -1.82
CA THR A 6 10.51 0.23 -0.61
C THR A 6 11.37 -0.05 0.63
N PRO A 7 11.25 0.75 1.72
CA PRO A 7 11.92 0.48 2.99
C PRO A 7 11.69 -0.96 3.48
N LEU A 8 10.52 -1.51 3.18
CA LEU A 8 10.17 -2.88 3.54
C LEU A 8 11.02 -3.93 2.80
N HIS A 9 11.36 -3.70 1.53
CA HIS A 9 12.31 -4.57 0.81
C HIS A 9 13.68 -4.58 1.49
N TRP A 10 14.17 -3.41 1.93
CA TRP A 10 15.45 -3.32 2.64
C TRP A 10 15.44 -4.06 3.98
N ALA A 11 14.34 -3.97 4.74
CA ALA A 11 14.19 -4.70 5.98
C ALA A 11 14.17 -6.23 5.77
N VAL A 12 13.52 -6.69 4.69
CA VAL A 12 13.50 -8.10 4.28
C VAL A 12 14.90 -8.58 3.85
N ILE A 13 15.62 -7.77 3.06
CA ILE A 13 17.01 -8.05 2.64
C ILE A 13 17.92 -8.15 3.86
N GLY A 14 17.74 -7.24 4.83
CA GLY A 14 18.48 -7.26 6.09
C GLY A 14 18.07 -8.40 7.05
N GLY A 15 17.00 -9.13 6.77
CA GLY A 15 16.52 -10.22 7.62
C GLY A 15 15.98 -9.77 8.98
N SER A 16 15.71 -8.47 9.16
CA SER A 16 15.23 -7.94 10.42
C SER A 16 13.71 -7.99 10.49
N ALA A 17 13.19 -8.98 11.22
CA ALA A 17 11.75 -9.11 11.45
C ALA A 17 11.18 -7.91 12.20
N GLU A 18 11.95 -7.31 13.11
CA GLU A 18 11.56 -6.18 13.93
C GLU A 18 11.49 -4.87 13.13
N ALA A 19 12.43 -4.67 12.20
CA ALA A 19 12.29 -3.58 11.24
C ALA A 19 11.06 -3.78 10.33
N CYS A 20 10.78 -5.03 9.92
CA CYS A 20 9.58 -5.34 9.15
C CYS A 20 8.30 -5.04 9.95
N THR A 21 8.25 -5.35 11.25
CA THR A 21 7.05 -5.10 12.06
C THR A 21 6.77 -3.61 12.21
N ILE A 22 7.80 -2.81 12.51
CA ILE A 22 7.69 -1.36 12.63
C ILE A 22 7.26 -0.75 11.29
N LEU A 23 7.88 -1.16 10.18
CA LEU A 23 7.54 -0.65 8.86
C LEU A 23 6.15 -1.06 8.40
N VAL A 24 5.68 -2.26 8.75
CA VAL A 24 4.29 -2.66 8.46
C VAL A 24 3.29 -1.87 9.29
N HIS A 25 3.64 -1.52 10.53
CA HIS A 25 2.78 -0.76 11.42
C HIS A 25 2.75 0.74 11.07
N ALA A 26 3.89 1.30 10.66
CA ALA A 26 4.04 2.71 10.30
C ALA A 26 3.76 2.99 8.81
N GLY A 27 3.93 1.98 7.95
CA GLY A 27 3.87 2.11 6.50
C GLY A 27 2.48 1.97 5.92
N THR A 28 2.40 2.20 4.61
CA THR A 28 1.13 2.12 3.87
C THR A 28 0.93 0.73 3.29
N LYS A 29 -0.33 0.30 3.19
CA LYS A 29 -0.72 -1.05 2.71
C LYS A 29 -0.17 -1.37 1.32
N GLN A 30 0.04 -0.33 0.50
CA GLN A 30 0.55 -0.46 -0.85
C GLN A 30 2.00 -0.99 -0.84
N GLU A 31 2.80 -0.62 0.16
CA GLU A 31 4.21 -1.05 0.26
C GLU A 31 4.40 -2.56 0.43
N LEU A 32 3.37 -3.27 0.93
CA LEU A 32 3.34 -4.73 0.99
C LEU A 32 3.20 -5.39 -0.39
N MET A 33 2.60 -4.68 -1.35
CA MET A 33 2.30 -5.19 -2.69
C MET A 33 3.21 -4.57 -3.77
N MET A 34 3.95 -3.52 -3.43
CA MET A 34 4.94 -2.92 -4.33
C MET A 34 5.98 -3.96 -4.71
N LYS A 35 6.35 -3.97 -5.98
CA LYS A 35 7.42 -4.81 -6.50
C LYS A 35 8.72 -4.02 -6.51
N ASP A 36 9.82 -4.68 -6.17
CA ASP A 36 11.16 -4.15 -6.37
C ASP A 36 11.54 -4.13 -7.86
N LYS A 37 12.77 -3.71 -8.14
CA LYS A 37 13.31 -3.63 -9.50
C LYS A 37 13.43 -5.01 -10.19
N ALA A 38 13.52 -6.09 -9.42
CA ALA A 38 13.51 -7.45 -9.94
C ALA A 38 12.08 -7.99 -10.13
N GLY A 39 11.06 -7.19 -9.82
CA GLY A 39 9.65 -7.55 -9.95
C GLY A 39 9.12 -8.37 -8.77
N PHE A 40 9.89 -8.50 -7.69
CA PHE A 40 9.49 -9.24 -6.51
C PHE A 40 8.77 -8.35 -5.51
N THR A 41 7.67 -8.86 -4.97
CA THR A 41 7.05 -8.27 -3.77
C THR A 41 7.91 -8.57 -2.54
N PRO A 42 7.79 -7.78 -1.45
CA PRO A 42 8.57 -8.01 -0.24
C PRO A 42 8.30 -9.40 0.38
N ILE A 43 7.10 -9.95 0.20
CA ILE A 43 6.74 -11.32 0.62
C ILE A 43 7.49 -12.37 -0.22
N GLN A 44 7.53 -12.17 -1.55
CA GLN A 44 8.27 -13.06 -2.45
C GLN A 44 9.77 -12.99 -2.17
N LEU A 45 10.30 -11.78 -1.94
CA LEU A 45 11.70 -11.59 -1.60
C LEU A 45 12.06 -12.27 -0.26
N ALA A 46 11.18 -12.20 0.74
CA ALA A 46 11.37 -12.90 2.01
C ALA A 46 11.36 -14.43 1.84
N SER A 47 10.54 -14.93 0.90
CA SER A 47 10.45 -16.35 0.59
C SER A 47 11.69 -16.84 -0.17
N ASP A 48 12.16 -16.06 -1.15
CA ASP A 48 13.37 -16.31 -1.93
C ASP A 48 14.62 -16.36 -1.05
N ARG A 49 14.73 -15.42 -0.10
CA ARG A 49 15.82 -15.38 0.89
C ARG A 49 15.70 -16.45 1.99
N GLY A 50 14.63 -17.24 2.02
CA GLY A 50 14.40 -18.24 3.06
C GLY A 50 14.01 -17.66 4.43
N HIS A 51 13.67 -16.36 4.50
CA HIS A 51 13.21 -15.68 5.70
C HIS A 51 11.75 -16.02 6.02
N ARG A 52 11.49 -17.31 6.29
CA ARG A 52 10.15 -17.86 6.55
C ARG A 52 9.36 -17.05 7.57
N ARG A 53 9.98 -16.71 8.71
CA ARG A 53 9.33 -15.92 9.78
C ARG A 53 8.81 -14.57 9.27
N ILE A 54 9.61 -13.88 8.45
CA ILE A 54 9.24 -12.59 7.88
C ILE A 54 8.14 -12.77 6.83
N ALA A 55 8.25 -13.77 5.96
CA ALA A 55 7.22 -14.07 4.97
C ALA A 55 5.85 -14.39 5.60
N THR A 56 5.86 -15.16 6.71
CA THR A 56 4.62 -15.47 7.45
C THR A 56 4.05 -14.22 8.11
N PHE A 57 4.90 -13.38 8.72
CA PHE A 57 4.48 -12.13 9.33
C PHE A 57 3.85 -11.19 8.30
N LEU A 58 4.50 -10.98 7.16
CA LEU A 58 3.99 -10.12 6.08
C LEU A 58 2.68 -10.67 5.48
N SER A 59 2.54 -11.98 5.31
CA SER A 59 1.27 -12.60 4.88
C SER A 59 0.15 -12.38 5.89
N ASN A 60 0.43 -12.53 7.19
CA ASN A 60 -0.56 -12.27 8.23
C ASN A 60 -0.95 -10.79 8.27
N ALA A 61 0.01 -9.87 8.14
CA ALA A 61 -0.24 -8.44 8.05
C ALA A 61 -1.12 -8.09 6.83
N GLN A 62 -0.88 -8.72 5.68
CA GLN A 62 -1.72 -8.55 4.49
C GLN A 62 -3.16 -9.06 4.72
N ARG A 63 -3.32 -10.24 5.34
CA ARG A 63 -4.65 -10.84 5.62
C ARG A 63 -5.45 -10.09 6.67
N ALA A 64 -4.83 -9.72 7.79
CA ALA A 64 -5.47 -8.95 8.86
C ALA A 64 -6.07 -7.64 8.31
N ASN A 65 -5.43 -7.08 7.28
CA ASN A 65 -5.89 -5.88 6.62
C ASN A 65 -7.12 -6.08 5.72
N SER A 66 -7.22 -7.22 5.04
CA SER A 66 -8.40 -7.59 4.24
C SER A 66 -9.63 -7.76 5.13
N ASN A 67 -9.43 -8.34 6.33
CA ASN A 67 -10.49 -8.54 7.30
C ASN A 67 -10.98 -7.22 7.92
N TYR A 68 -10.15 -6.18 8.01
CA TYR A 68 -10.61 -4.84 8.43
C TYR A 68 -11.62 -4.24 7.44
N LEU A 69 -11.52 -4.56 6.14
CA LEU A 69 -12.52 -4.11 5.16
C LEU A 69 -13.83 -4.89 5.31
N ILE A 70 -13.75 -6.19 5.58
CA ILE A 70 -14.93 -7.04 5.82
C ILE A 70 -15.61 -6.71 7.16
N ASP A 71 -14.84 -6.49 8.22
CA ASP A 71 -15.34 -6.11 9.54
C ASP A 71 -15.97 -4.71 9.52
N LYS A 72 -15.36 -3.77 8.80
CA LYS A 72 -15.95 -2.44 8.57
C LYS A 72 -17.20 -2.47 7.68
N LEU A 73 -17.32 -3.45 6.77
CA LEU A 73 -18.54 -3.69 5.99
C LEU A 73 -19.68 -4.29 6.84
N CYS A 74 -19.35 -5.08 7.88
CA CYS A 74 -20.35 -5.72 8.74
C CYS A 74 -20.71 -4.90 10.00
N SER A 75 -19.82 -4.05 10.53
CA SER A 75 -20.02 -3.30 11.79
C SER A 75 -20.31 -1.80 11.65
N GLY A 76 -20.41 -1.26 10.43
CA GLY A 76 -20.49 0.19 10.20
C GLY A 76 -21.77 0.66 9.52
N ASN A 77 -22.88 0.77 10.25
CA ASN A 77 -23.87 1.80 9.94
C ASN A 77 -23.24 3.14 10.40
N LEU A 78 -22.63 3.90 9.48
CA LEU A 78 -22.20 5.27 9.75
C LEU A 78 -22.64 6.19 8.61
N GLY A 79 -23.68 6.96 8.87
CA GLY A 79 -24.28 7.92 7.95
C GLY A 79 -23.37 9.10 7.61
N SER A 80 -22.36 8.87 6.76
CA SER A 80 -21.65 9.95 6.06
C SER A 80 -21.04 9.51 4.72
N THR A 81 -21.60 8.47 4.08
CA THR A 81 -21.29 8.04 2.71
C THR A 81 -21.92 8.99 1.67
N ALA A 82 -21.70 10.29 1.83
CA ALA A 82 -22.03 11.27 0.81
C ALA A 82 -20.77 12.05 0.37
N TYR A 83 -19.84 12.32 1.29
CA TYR A 83 -18.67 13.16 0.98
C TYR A 83 -17.55 12.44 0.22
N ALA A 84 -17.42 11.12 0.37
CA ALA A 84 -16.39 10.34 -0.31
C ALA A 84 -16.50 10.37 -1.86
N PRO A 85 -17.69 10.14 -2.48
CA PRO A 85 -17.83 10.30 -3.92
C PRO A 85 -17.77 11.76 -4.37
N ILE A 86 -18.28 12.70 -3.57
CA ILE A 86 -18.22 14.14 -3.90
C ILE A 86 -16.77 14.62 -3.96
N LEU A 87 -15.94 14.23 -3.00
CA LEU A 87 -14.52 14.57 -2.99
C LEU A 87 -13.80 13.96 -4.19
N PHE A 88 -14.10 12.71 -4.54
CA PHE A 88 -13.56 12.06 -5.72
C PHE A 88 -13.95 12.81 -7.01
N SER A 89 -15.23 13.18 -7.15
CA SER A 89 -15.74 13.95 -8.28
C SER A 89 -15.09 15.34 -8.40
N VAL A 90 -14.85 16.03 -7.27
CA VAL A 90 -14.18 17.34 -7.25
C VAL A 90 -12.73 17.22 -7.70
N ILE A 91 -12.01 16.18 -7.26
CA ILE A 91 -10.61 15.94 -7.65
C ILE A 91 -10.53 15.66 -9.15
N ILE A 92 -11.41 14.80 -9.68
CA ILE A 92 -11.46 14.50 -11.12
C ILE A 92 -11.78 15.76 -11.94
N PHE A 93 -12.73 16.57 -11.50
CA PHE A 93 -13.08 17.82 -12.19
C PHE A 93 -11.91 18.80 -12.24
N GLN A 94 -11.18 18.99 -11.14
CA GLN A 94 -10.00 19.86 -11.10
C GLN A 94 -8.88 19.39 -12.03
N ILE A 95 -8.66 18.07 -12.11
CA ILE A 95 -7.66 17.49 -13.02
C ILE A 95 -8.05 17.74 -14.47
N VAL A 96 -9.31 17.51 -14.84
CA VAL A 96 -9.81 17.76 -16.20
C VAL A 96 -9.69 19.23 -16.58
N LEU A 97 -10.01 20.15 -15.67
CA LEU A 97 -9.95 21.59 -15.92
C LEU A 97 -8.50 22.07 -16.07
N PHE A 98 -7.58 21.53 -15.28
CA PHE A 98 -6.15 21.79 -15.43
C PHE A 98 -5.61 21.31 -16.78
N ILE A 99 -5.95 20.09 -17.20
CA ILE A 99 -5.52 19.55 -18.49
C ILE A 99 -6.08 20.38 -19.65
N ASN A 100 -7.36 20.77 -19.61
CA ASN A 100 -7.94 21.66 -20.62
C ASN A 100 -7.28 23.05 -20.63
N SER A 101 -6.97 23.62 -19.46
CA SER A 101 -6.28 24.91 -19.36
C SER A 101 -4.86 24.87 -19.93
N VAL A 102 -4.14 23.77 -19.75
CA VAL A 102 -2.79 23.59 -20.32
C VAL A 102 -2.85 23.36 -21.83
N LEU A 103 -3.87 22.65 -22.33
CA LEU A 103 -4.02 22.39 -23.77
C LEU A 103 -4.51 23.60 -24.57
N THR A 104 -5.28 24.50 -23.95
CA THR A 104 -5.93 25.66 -24.61
C THR A 104 -5.15 26.97 -24.40
N GLY A 105 -3.92 26.88 -23.87
CA GLY A 105 -3.07 28.02 -23.52
C GLY A 105 -1.92 28.29 -24.50
N GLU A 106 -2.00 27.78 -25.74
CA GLU A 106 -1.07 28.08 -26.85
C GLU A 106 -1.84 28.70 -28.02
#